data_AF-K3ZF18-F1
#
_entry.id   AF-K3ZF18-F1
#
_cell.length_a   1.000
_cell.length_b   1.000
_cell.length_c   1.000
_cell.angle_alpha   90.00
_cell.angle_beta   90.00
_cell.angle_gamma   90.00
#
_symmetry.space_group_name_H-M   'P 1'
#
loop_
_entity.id
_entity.type
_entity.pdbx_description
1 polymer ?
#
loop_
_entity_poly.entity_id
_entity_poly.type
_entity_poly.pdbx_seq_one_letter_code
_entity_poly.pdbx_strand_id
1 'polypeptide(L)'
;MGGNIDKRINQGDGPYVFRINGQIHHRIGSLLPQPNKAPKFAELYIFDTKNEIENRIRALTNEEPDQNDINLYIVNELKKMLDNCNPLVKVFRHARDLLEQHRGIYVSIHILGADKGGPIQYEMPHTEELAMLIVGDLSLENNKRDIIVSNRNKGLQRISIFHPAYMPLQYPLLFPYGERGFQLGINYYEEATINMHEFFKYHVHYRLDQPNPYLCYGRLSKQAIVDARAMEDEDKLMFIANL
;
A
#
# COMPACT_ATOMS: atom_id res chain seq x y z
N MET A 1 -4.45 4.26 -5.27
CA MET A 1 -4.25 5.70 -5.56
C MET A 1 -5.47 6.37 -6.16
N GLY A 2 -5.69 7.63 -5.80
CA GLY A 2 -6.62 8.54 -6.46
C GLY A 2 -6.02 9.94 -6.61
N GLY A 3 -6.49 10.68 -7.60
CA GLY A 3 -6.08 12.05 -7.89
C GLY A 3 -6.97 12.65 -8.98
N ASN A 4 -7.11 13.96 -9.03
CA ASN A 4 -7.90 14.61 -10.08
C ASN A 4 -7.01 14.79 -11.32
N ILE A 5 -7.11 13.86 -12.27
CA ILE A 5 -6.28 13.85 -13.48
C ILE A 5 -6.86 14.82 -14.51
N ASP A 6 -6.07 15.83 -14.90
CA ASP A 6 -6.42 16.75 -15.98
C ASP A 6 -6.03 16.14 -17.34
N LYS A 7 -7.04 15.63 -18.05
CA LYS A 7 -6.85 15.01 -19.38
C LYS A 7 -6.83 16.02 -20.52
N ARG A 8 -7.05 17.31 -20.28
CA ARG A 8 -7.24 18.32 -21.34
C ARG A 8 -5.94 18.70 -22.06
N ILE A 9 -4.78 18.36 -21.51
CA ILE A 9 -3.47 18.79 -22.03
C ILE A 9 -2.98 17.92 -23.19
N ASN A 10 -3.31 16.62 -23.19
CA ASN A 10 -2.78 15.67 -24.17
C ASN A 10 -3.59 15.67 -25.47
N GLN A 11 -3.73 16.84 -26.11
CA GLN A 11 -4.51 17.04 -27.33
C GLN A 11 -3.66 17.22 -28.60
N GLY A 12 -2.33 17.25 -28.49
CA GLY A 12 -1.41 17.38 -29.63
C GLY A 12 -0.37 16.26 -29.68
N ASP A 13 0.51 16.30 -30.68
CA ASP A 13 1.51 15.24 -30.95
C ASP A 13 2.78 15.32 -30.06
N GLY A 14 2.75 16.12 -29.00
CA GLY A 14 3.86 16.27 -28.06
C GLY A 14 3.99 15.09 -27.09
N PRO A 15 5.11 15.01 -26.33
CA PRO A 15 5.27 14.03 -25.28
C PRO A 15 4.11 14.07 -24.27
N TYR A 16 3.64 12.90 -23.85
CA TYR A 16 2.52 12.78 -22.92
C TYR A 16 2.82 13.47 -21.58
N VAL A 17 1.93 14.36 -21.15
CA VAL A 17 1.99 15.06 -19.87
C VAL A 17 0.96 14.47 -18.91
N PHE A 18 1.44 13.86 -17.83
CA PHE A 18 0.57 13.45 -16.73
C PHE A 18 0.34 14.64 -15.79
N ARG A 19 -0.83 15.27 -15.85
CA ARG A 19 -1.19 16.40 -14.97
C ARG A 19 -2.20 15.98 -13.92
N ILE A 20 -1.92 16.36 -12.69
CA ILE A 20 -2.77 16.15 -11.53
C ILE A 20 -3.15 17.52 -10.96
N ASN A 21 -4.39 17.66 -10.54
CA ASN A 21 -4.88 18.81 -9.80
C ASN A 21 -5.15 18.40 -8.35
N GLY A 22 -4.61 19.15 -7.40
CA GLY A 22 -4.62 18.79 -5.98
C GLY A 22 -3.60 17.71 -5.62
N GLN A 23 -3.89 16.93 -4.58
CA GLN A 23 -2.99 15.94 -4.00
C GLN A 23 -3.31 14.52 -4.48
N ILE A 24 -2.27 13.73 -4.78
CA ILE A 24 -2.40 12.27 -4.88
C ILE A 24 -2.73 11.75 -3.49
N HIS A 25 -3.59 10.75 -3.39
CA HIS A 25 -3.88 10.12 -2.11
C HIS A 25 -4.01 8.62 -2.23
N HIS A 26 -3.47 7.91 -1.24
CA HIS A 26 -3.78 6.51 -1.03
C HIS A 26 -5.02 6.39 -0.16
N ARG A 27 -5.86 5.45 -0.54
CA ARG A 27 -7.11 5.16 0.14
C ARG A 27 -7.22 3.66 0.34
N ILE A 28 -7.68 3.25 1.50
CA ILE A 28 -7.97 1.86 1.82
C ILE A 28 -9.46 1.70 2.15
N GLY A 29 -10.06 0.62 1.64
CA GLY A 29 -11.47 0.29 1.83
C GLY A 29 -11.67 -0.73 2.95
N SER A 30 -12.88 -1.26 3.06
CA SER A 30 -13.23 -2.31 4.02
C SER A 30 -12.53 -3.64 3.71
N LEU A 31 -12.55 -4.55 4.69
CA LEU A 31 -12.04 -5.92 4.52
C LEU A 31 -12.91 -6.77 3.58
N LEU A 32 -14.19 -6.42 3.44
CA LEU A 32 -15.16 -7.14 2.61
C LEU A 32 -15.75 -6.22 1.54
N PRO A 33 -16.07 -6.76 0.35
CA PRO A 33 -16.77 -6.01 -0.68
C PRO A 33 -18.19 -5.67 -0.25
N GLN A 34 -18.72 -4.59 -0.83
CA GLN A 34 -20.15 -4.31 -0.74
C GLN A 34 -20.96 -5.42 -1.43
N PRO A 35 -22.21 -5.68 -0.99
CA PRO A 35 -23.08 -6.64 -1.65
C PRO A 35 -23.17 -6.40 -3.16
N ASN A 36 -23.03 -7.46 -3.95
CA ASN A 36 -23.07 -7.45 -5.42
C ASN A 36 -21.98 -6.60 -6.10
N LYS A 37 -20.87 -6.30 -5.41
CA LYS A 37 -19.68 -5.70 -6.02
C LYS A 37 -18.56 -6.74 -6.12
N ALA A 38 -17.86 -6.73 -7.25
CA ALA A 38 -16.65 -7.53 -7.41
C ALA A 38 -15.56 -7.06 -6.42
N PRO A 39 -14.81 -7.98 -5.79
CA PRO A 39 -13.78 -7.64 -4.83
C PRO A 39 -12.64 -6.87 -5.49
N LYS A 40 -12.10 -5.87 -4.79
CA LYS A 40 -10.96 -5.05 -5.24
C LYS A 40 -10.02 -4.72 -4.09
N PHE A 41 -8.76 -4.38 -4.41
CA PHE A 41 -7.76 -3.93 -3.44
C PHE A 41 -7.56 -4.95 -2.29
N ALA A 42 -7.70 -4.52 -1.03
CA ALA A 42 -7.52 -5.36 0.16
C ALA A 42 -8.53 -6.52 0.23
N GLU A 43 -9.72 -6.35 -0.35
CA GLU A 43 -10.77 -7.38 -0.37
C GLU A 43 -10.30 -8.65 -1.07
N LEU A 44 -9.35 -8.55 -2.01
CA LEU A 44 -8.78 -9.70 -2.75
C LEU A 44 -7.97 -10.65 -1.87
N TYR A 45 -7.57 -10.23 -0.67
CA TYR A 45 -6.89 -11.11 0.29
C TYR A 45 -7.85 -11.90 1.17
N ILE A 46 -9.13 -11.51 1.20
CA ILE A 46 -10.13 -11.99 2.17
C ILE A 46 -11.32 -12.64 1.48
N PHE A 47 -11.90 -11.98 0.47
CA PHE A 47 -13.13 -12.44 -0.16
C PHE A 47 -12.86 -13.46 -1.26
N ASP A 48 -13.63 -14.55 -1.26
CA ASP A 48 -13.62 -15.60 -2.28
C ASP A 48 -12.20 -16.03 -2.69
N THR A 49 -11.40 -16.42 -1.69
CA THR A 49 -10.00 -16.75 -1.94
C THR A 49 -9.79 -18.04 -2.73
N LYS A 50 -10.85 -18.83 -2.92
CA LYS A 50 -10.86 -19.98 -3.84
C LYS A 50 -10.66 -19.55 -5.29
N ASN A 51 -11.24 -18.41 -5.68
CA ASN A 51 -11.11 -17.83 -7.03
C ASN A 51 -10.21 -16.58 -7.04
N GLU A 52 -9.27 -16.47 -6.09
CA GLU A 52 -8.45 -15.27 -5.91
C GLU A 52 -7.69 -14.86 -7.17
N ILE A 53 -7.12 -15.81 -7.90
CA ILE A 53 -6.33 -15.54 -9.12
C ILE A 53 -7.21 -14.89 -10.19
N GLU A 54 -8.39 -15.47 -10.44
CA GLU A 54 -9.36 -14.93 -11.39
C GLU A 54 -9.86 -13.56 -10.95
N ASN A 55 -10.19 -13.41 -9.66
CA ASN A 55 -10.63 -12.14 -9.08
C ASN A 55 -9.55 -11.05 -9.21
N ARG A 56 -8.27 -11.38 -9.02
CA ARG A 56 -7.14 -10.46 -9.23
C ARG A 56 -7.00 -10.02 -10.68
N ILE A 57 -7.12 -10.95 -11.63
CA ILE A 57 -7.05 -10.63 -13.07
C ILE A 57 -8.21 -9.74 -13.47
N ARG A 58 -9.44 -10.11 -13.09
CA ARG A 58 -10.65 -9.32 -13.34
C ARG A 58 -10.60 -7.92 -12.67
N ALA A 59 -9.89 -7.77 -11.56
CA ALA A 59 -9.70 -6.47 -10.93
C ALA A 59 -8.72 -5.56 -11.71
N LEU A 60 -7.81 -6.14 -12.49
CA LEU A 60 -6.85 -5.41 -13.34
C LEU A 60 -7.44 -5.06 -14.70
N THR A 61 -8.27 -5.95 -15.26
CA THR A 61 -8.83 -5.80 -16.59
C THR A 61 -10.34 -5.72 -16.49
N ASN A 62 -10.95 -4.66 -17.01
CA ASN A 62 -12.40 -4.61 -17.15
C ASN A 62 -12.93 -5.60 -18.22
N GLU A 63 -12.07 -6.50 -18.72
CA GLU A 63 -12.27 -7.47 -19.79
C GLU A 63 -12.10 -8.90 -19.25
N GLU A 64 -12.68 -9.88 -19.95
CA GLU A 64 -12.65 -11.29 -19.55
C GLU A 64 -11.23 -11.89 -19.60
N PRO A 65 -10.90 -12.87 -18.72
CA PRO A 65 -9.55 -13.42 -18.58
C PRO A 65 -8.91 -13.93 -19.87
N ASP A 66 -9.71 -14.43 -20.81
CA ASP A 66 -9.27 -15.09 -22.04
C ASP A 66 -8.70 -14.13 -23.10
N GLN A 67 -8.79 -12.81 -22.89
CA GLN A 67 -8.21 -11.78 -23.78
C GLN A 67 -6.91 -11.16 -23.24
N ASN A 68 -6.38 -11.67 -22.12
CA ASN A 68 -5.24 -11.05 -21.45
C ASN A 68 -3.95 -11.86 -21.57
N ASP A 69 -2.85 -11.18 -21.89
CA ASP A 69 -1.47 -11.71 -21.87
C ASP A 69 -0.93 -11.98 -20.43
N ILE A 70 -1.80 -12.06 -19.42
CA ILE A 70 -1.39 -12.26 -18.03
C ILE A 70 -1.15 -13.74 -17.77
N ASN A 71 0.10 -14.08 -17.45
CA ASN A 71 0.47 -15.45 -17.13
C ASN A 71 -0.02 -15.86 -15.73
N LEU A 72 -1.05 -16.73 -15.69
CA LEU A 72 -1.66 -17.27 -14.47
C LEU A 72 -0.66 -17.93 -13.51
N TYR A 73 0.33 -18.65 -14.05
CA TYR A 73 1.35 -19.30 -13.24
C TYR A 73 2.18 -18.27 -12.46
N ILE A 74 2.58 -17.17 -13.11
CA ILE A 74 3.33 -16.09 -12.46
C ILE A 74 2.49 -15.45 -11.35
N VAL A 75 1.22 -15.14 -11.60
CA VAL A 75 0.34 -14.55 -10.58
C VAL A 75 0.22 -15.47 -9.36
N ASN A 76 0.08 -16.78 -9.58
CA ASN A 76 0.00 -17.76 -8.50
C ASN A 76 1.30 -17.87 -7.70
N GLU A 77 2.46 -17.88 -8.35
CA GLU A 77 3.75 -17.91 -7.65
C GLU A 77 4.01 -16.63 -6.86
N LEU A 78 3.66 -15.46 -7.40
CA LEU A 78 3.74 -14.19 -6.67
C LEU A 78 2.79 -14.16 -5.45
N LYS A 79 1.57 -14.70 -5.59
CA LYS A 79 0.65 -14.87 -4.46
C LYS A 79 1.27 -15.74 -3.37
N LYS A 80 1.78 -16.93 -3.72
CA LYS A 80 2.41 -17.85 -2.76
C LYS A 80 3.61 -17.20 -2.06
N MET A 81 4.45 -16.50 -2.82
CA MET A 81 5.58 -15.75 -2.27
C MET A 81 5.12 -14.74 -1.23
N LEU A 82 4.09 -13.93 -1.54
CA LEU A 82 3.55 -12.94 -0.60
C LEU A 82 2.90 -13.60 0.63
N ASP A 83 2.16 -14.70 0.46
CA ASP A 83 1.57 -15.45 1.58
C ASP A 83 2.66 -15.99 2.52
N ASN A 84 3.81 -16.39 1.97
CA ASN A 84 4.94 -16.93 2.74
C ASN A 84 5.77 -15.84 3.42
N CYS A 85 6.06 -14.75 2.71
CA CYS A 85 7.07 -13.78 3.12
C CYS A 85 6.49 -12.53 3.78
N ASN A 86 5.31 -12.05 3.35
CA ASN A 86 4.82 -10.75 3.75
C ASN A 86 3.98 -10.82 5.05
N PRO A 87 4.42 -10.21 6.17
CA PRO A 87 3.71 -10.31 7.44
C PRO A 87 2.32 -9.65 7.41
N LEU A 88 2.14 -8.56 6.67
CA LEU A 88 0.82 -7.93 6.51
C LEU A 88 -0.14 -8.86 5.79
N VAL A 89 0.31 -9.51 4.71
CA VAL A 89 -0.51 -10.49 3.99
C VAL A 89 -0.96 -11.60 4.93
N LYS A 90 -0.09 -12.11 5.81
CA LYS A 90 -0.45 -13.10 6.83
C LYS A 90 -1.55 -12.60 7.77
N VAL A 91 -1.54 -11.33 8.17
CA VAL A 91 -2.62 -10.74 8.99
C VAL A 91 -3.94 -10.70 8.22
N PHE A 92 -3.92 -10.30 6.95
CA PHE A 92 -5.11 -10.35 6.10
C PHE A 92 -5.63 -11.78 5.92
N ARG A 93 -4.75 -12.77 5.77
CA ARG A 93 -5.14 -14.19 5.70
C ARG A 93 -5.74 -14.68 7.02
N HIS A 94 -5.18 -14.26 8.15
CA HIS A 94 -5.74 -14.62 9.45
C HIS A 94 -7.14 -14.00 9.66
N ALA A 95 -7.32 -12.75 9.23
CA ALA A 95 -8.63 -12.09 9.23
C ALA A 95 -9.66 -12.85 8.37
N ARG A 96 -9.25 -13.32 7.18
CA ARG A 96 -10.07 -14.20 6.33
C ARG A 96 -10.50 -15.46 7.08
N ASP A 97 -9.55 -16.19 7.65
CA ASP A 97 -9.82 -17.48 8.29
C ASP A 97 -10.84 -17.33 9.42
N LEU A 98 -10.74 -16.26 10.20
CA LEU A 98 -11.71 -15.93 11.25
C LEU A 98 -13.10 -15.63 10.69
N LEU A 99 -13.20 -14.86 9.60
CA LEU A 99 -14.47 -14.52 8.95
C LEU A 99 -15.14 -15.73 8.29
N GLU A 100 -14.35 -16.68 7.77
CA GLU A 100 -14.85 -17.93 7.20
C GLU A 100 -15.32 -18.90 8.30
N GLN A 101 -14.56 -19.02 9.39
CA GLN A 101 -14.87 -19.91 10.51
C GLN A 101 -16.05 -19.42 11.35
N HIS A 102 -16.17 -18.10 11.55
CA HIS A 102 -17.18 -17.52 12.44
C HIS A 102 -18.06 -16.53 11.68
N ARG A 103 -19.32 -16.90 11.45
CA ARG A 103 -20.27 -16.03 10.76
C ARG A 103 -20.66 -14.84 11.64
N GLY A 104 -20.65 -13.65 11.05
CA GLY A 104 -21.18 -12.43 11.67
C GLY A 104 -20.27 -11.77 12.70
N ILE A 105 -19.03 -12.25 12.87
CA ILE A 105 -18.05 -11.57 13.73
C ILE A 105 -17.62 -10.24 13.13
N TYR A 106 -17.21 -9.34 14.01
CA TYR A 106 -16.51 -8.13 13.62
C TYR A 106 -15.01 -8.36 13.70
N VAL A 107 -14.29 -7.89 12.67
CA VAL A 107 -12.83 -7.97 12.58
C VAL A 107 -12.29 -6.64 12.11
N SER A 108 -11.26 -6.14 12.79
CA SER A 108 -10.45 -5.00 12.34
C SER A 108 -8.96 -5.33 12.34
N ILE A 109 -8.26 -4.83 11.34
CA ILE A 109 -6.80 -4.84 11.25
C ILE A 109 -6.33 -3.42 11.53
N HIS A 110 -5.52 -3.26 12.56
CA HIS A 110 -4.86 -2.00 12.91
C HIS A 110 -3.42 -2.08 12.42
N ILE A 111 -3.13 -1.44 11.29
CA ILE A 111 -1.77 -1.33 10.78
C ILE A 111 -1.11 -0.20 11.53
N LEU A 112 -0.04 -0.53 12.24
CA LEU A 112 0.59 0.35 13.22
C LEU A 112 1.37 1.46 12.51
N GLY A 113 1.07 2.69 12.92
CA GLY A 113 1.87 3.84 12.57
C GLY A 113 3.19 3.87 13.34
N ALA A 114 4.06 4.80 12.95
CA ALA A 114 5.24 5.14 13.73
C ALA A 114 5.11 6.57 14.26
N ASP A 115 5.45 6.76 15.53
CA ASP A 115 5.64 8.10 16.10
C ASP A 115 6.86 8.78 15.49
N LYS A 116 6.92 10.12 15.59
CA LYS A 116 8.07 10.87 15.09
C LYS A 116 9.30 10.46 15.88
N GLY A 117 10.35 9.99 15.20
CA GLY A 117 11.55 9.48 15.86
C GLY A 117 11.37 8.09 16.50
N GLY A 118 10.28 7.38 16.17
CA GLY A 118 10.12 5.98 16.53
C GLY A 118 11.26 5.12 15.98
N PRO A 119 11.51 3.94 16.58
CA PRO A 119 12.65 3.10 16.21
C PRO A 119 12.65 2.81 14.70
N ILE A 120 13.82 2.97 14.08
CA ILE A 120 14.06 2.55 12.70
C ILE A 120 14.22 1.03 12.73
N GLN A 121 13.49 0.37 11.84
CA GLN A 121 13.54 -1.07 11.70
C GLN A 121 14.60 -1.44 10.67
N TYR A 122 15.77 -1.86 11.14
CA TYR A 122 16.85 -2.37 10.30
C TYR A 122 16.69 -3.87 10.00
N GLU A 123 15.92 -4.57 10.83
CA GLU A 123 15.64 -6.00 10.71
C GLU A 123 14.33 -6.25 9.96
N MET A 124 14.12 -7.51 9.54
CA MET A 124 12.87 -7.90 8.91
C MET A 124 11.72 -7.77 9.92
N PRO A 125 10.62 -7.07 9.57
CA PRO A 125 9.56 -6.82 10.52
C PRO A 125 8.81 -8.09 10.92
N HIS A 126 8.51 -8.21 12.21
CA HIS A 126 7.59 -9.22 12.71
C HIS A 126 6.15 -8.74 12.54
N THR A 127 5.21 -9.70 12.42
CA THR A 127 3.79 -9.40 12.23
C THR A 127 3.24 -8.46 13.30
N GLU A 128 3.60 -8.69 14.56
CA GLU A 128 3.14 -7.93 15.73
C GLU A 128 3.59 -6.45 15.72
N GLU A 129 4.67 -6.14 15.02
CA GLU A 129 5.22 -4.79 14.91
C GLU A 129 4.60 -3.98 13.76
N LEU A 130 3.90 -4.66 12.85
CA LEU A 130 3.29 -4.06 11.66
C LEU A 130 1.79 -3.91 11.79
N ALA A 131 1.11 -4.91 12.37
CA ALA A 131 -0.33 -4.86 12.50
C ALA A 131 -0.86 -5.72 13.64
N MET A 132 -2.01 -5.29 14.17
CA MET A 132 -2.78 -6.01 15.16
C MET A 132 -4.13 -6.43 14.56
N LEU A 133 -4.53 -7.68 14.79
CA LEU A 133 -5.84 -8.19 14.42
C LEU A 133 -6.76 -8.20 15.65
N ILE A 134 -7.89 -7.54 15.56
CA ILE A 134 -8.86 -7.40 16.66
C ILE A 134 -10.16 -8.07 16.25
N VAL A 135 -10.68 -8.89 17.16
CA VAL A 135 -11.96 -9.58 17.02
C VAL A 135 -12.97 -8.98 18.00
N GLY A 136 -14.14 -8.61 17.49
CA GLY A 136 -15.19 -7.96 18.27
C GLY A 136 -15.07 -6.43 18.30
N ASP A 137 -16.15 -5.77 18.72
CA ASP A 137 -16.32 -4.31 18.64
C ASP A 137 -15.57 -3.59 19.77
N LEU A 138 -14.25 -3.76 19.79
CA LEU A 138 -13.36 -3.15 20.76
C LEU A 138 -12.81 -1.84 20.18
N SER A 139 -13.18 -0.71 20.79
CA SER A 139 -12.49 0.55 20.54
C SER A 139 -11.22 0.59 21.40
N LEU A 140 -10.07 0.25 20.82
CA LEU A 140 -8.79 0.55 21.45
C LEU A 140 -8.49 2.05 21.34
N GLU A 141 -7.68 2.57 22.26
CA GLU A 141 -7.07 3.89 22.06
C GLU A 141 -6.18 3.81 20.81
N ASN A 142 -6.66 4.41 19.72
CA ASN A 142 -5.96 4.37 18.45
C ASN A 142 -4.89 5.46 18.44
N ASN A 143 -3.67 5.12 18.02
CA ASN A 143 -2.74 6.17 17.62
C ASN A 143 -3.36 6.88 16.41
N LYS A 144 -3.36 8.22 16.39
CA LYS A 144 -3.91 9.01 15.27
C LYS A 144 -3.28 8.65 13.92
N ARG A 145 -2.13 7.97 13.93
CA ARG A 145 -1.42 7.54 12.74
C ARG A 145 -1.83 6.16 12.24
N ASP A 146 -2.47 5.32 13.06
CA ASP A 146 -2.79 3.94 12.66
C ASP A 146 -3.80 3.91 11.51
N ILE A 147 -3.66 2.90 10.64
CA ILE A 147 -4.64 2.61 9.59
C ILE A 147 -5.56 1.49 10.08
N ILE A 148 -6.85 1.77 10.17
CA ILE A 148 -7.83 0.81 10.68
C ILE A 148 -8.69 0.29 9.53
N VAL A 149 -8.52 -0.97 9.20
CA VAL A 149 -9.26 -1.66 8.14
C VAL A 149 -10.22 -2.65 8.77
N SER A 150 -11.52 -2.40 8.68
CA SER A 150 -12.53 -3.29 9.28
C SER A 150 -13.54 -3.82 8.26
N ASN A 151 -14.22 -4.91 8.62
CA ASN A 151 -15.29 -5.48 7.79
C ASN A 151 -16.62 -4.69 7.87
N ARG A 152 -16.76 -3.75 8.82
CA ARG A 152 -17.93 -2.86 8.93
C ARG A 152 -17.68 -1.43 8.45
N ASN A 153 -16.44 -1.05 8.17
CA ASN A 153 -16.11 0.28 7.69
C ASN A 153 -16.90 0.58 6.41
N LYS A 154 -17.54 1.75 6.38
CA LYS A 154 -18.19 2.26 5.18
C LYS A 154 -17.30 3.31 4.54
N GLY A 155 -16.85 3.02 3.32
CA GLY A 155 -16.11 3.98 2.51
C GLY A 155 -14.60 3.82 2.58
N LEU A 156 -13.91 4.79 1.99
CA LEU A 156 -12.47 4.80 1.81
C LEU A 156 -11.82 5.74 2.82
N GLN A 157 -10.81 5.25 3.53
CA GLN A 157 -10.01 6.06 4.46
C GLN A 157 -8.71 6.49 3.79
N ARG A 158 -8.36 7.78 3.92
CA ARG A 158 -7.09 8.30 3.39
C ARG A 158 -5.94 7.83 4.30
N ILE A 159 -4.87 7.36 3.67
CA ILE A 159 -3.62 7.04 4.36
C ILE A 159 -2.71 8.28 4.28
N SER A 160 -2.07 8.63 5.40
CA SER A 160 -1.08 9.72 5.44
C SER A 160 0.17 9.32 4.65
N ILE A 161 0.74 10.25 3.87
CA ILE A 161 2.03 10.07 3.18
C ILE A 161 3.21 9.82 4.14
N PHE A 162 3.04 10.11 5.43
CA PHE A 162 4.01 9.89 6.49
C PHE A 162 3.85 8.54 7.20
N HIS A 163 2.84 7.75 6.81
CA HIS A 163 2.66 6.42 7.35
C HIS A 163 3.70 5.47 6.76
N PRO A 164 4.44 4.69 7.56
CA PRO A 164 5.45 3.78 7.04
C PRO A 164 4.86 2.74 6.06
N ALA A 165 3.61 2.33 6.24
CA ALA A 165 2.92 1.42 5.31
C ALA A 165 2.35 2.09 4.03
N TYR A 166 2.53 3.40 3.81
CA TYR A 166 1.92 4.12 2.67
C TYR A 166 2.32 3.54 1.31
N MET A 167 3.63 3.36 1.09
CA MET A 167 4.17 2.73 -0.13
C MET A 167 4.03 1.20 -0.11
N PRO A 168 4.34 0.48 0.98
CA PRO A 168 4.18 -0.98 1.06
C PRO A 168 2.78 -1.48 0.74
N LEU A 169 1.73 -0.79 1.20
CA LEU A 169 0.34 -1.18 0.93
C LEU A 169 -0.06 -0.97 -0.53
N GLN A 170 0.52 0.02 -1.22
CA GLN A 170 0.25 0.31 -2.62
C GLN A 170 1.11 -0.57 -3.55
N TYR A 171 2.31 -0.96 -3.11
CA TYR A 171 3.29 -1.71 -3.90
C TYR A 171 3.85 -2.95 -3.19
N PRO A 172 3.02 -3.96 -2.84
CA PRO A 172 3.50 -5.13 -2.06
C PRO A 172 4.66 -5.90 -2.70
N LEU A 173 4.82 -5.84 -4.03
CA LEU A 173 5.93 -6.49 -4.73
C LEU A 173 7.26 -5.73 -4.59
N LEU A 174 7.23 -4.40 -4.37
CA LEU A 174 8.42 -3.62 -4.01
C LEU A 174 8.84 -3.81 -2.54
N PHE A 175 7.90 -4.27 -1.71
CA PHE A 175 8.06 -4.49 -0.27
C PHE A 175 7.61 -5.92 0.10
N PRO A 176 8.25 -6.96 -0.45
CA PRO A 176 7.78 -8.34 -0.32
C PRO A 176 7.83 -8.85 1.12
N TYR A 177 8.59 -8.22 2.01
CA TYR A 177 8.70 -8.58 3.42
C TYR A 177 7.93 -7.62 4.35
N GLY A 178 7.15 -6.70 3.81
CA GLY A 178 6.39 -5.72 4.60
C GLY A 178 7.25 -4.62 5.21
N GLU A 179 8.41 -4.36 4.62
CA GLU A 179 9.38 -3.37 5.05
C GLU A 179 8.74 -1.97 5.13
N ARG A 180 9.18 -1.16 6.09
CA ARG A 180 8.64 0.20 6.28
C ARG A 180 9.12 1.13 5.16
N GLY A 181 8.19 1.91 4.62
CA GLY A 181 8.49 3.08 3.79
C GLY A 181 8.89 4.31 4.62
N PHE A 182 8.80 5.49 4.01
CA PHE A 182 9.14 6.74 4.67
C PHE A 182 8.25 7.01 5.90
N GLN A 183 8.88 7.54 6.95
CA GLN A 183 8.21 8.04 8.16
C GLN A 183 8.96 9.27 8.69
N LEU A 184 8.30 10.09 9.51
CA LEU A 184 8.93 11.28 10.08
C LEU A 184 9.93 10.94 11.19
N GLY A 185 11.05 11.67 11.21
CA GLY A 185 12.07 11.54 12.25
C GLY A 185 12.99 10.34 12.09
N ILE A 186 13.17 9.84 10.85
CA ILE A 186 14.26 8.89 10.56
C ILE A 186 15.58 9.61 10.82
N ASN A 187 16.36 9.11 11.78
CA ASN A 187 17.65 9.68 12.16
C ASN A 187 18.63 9.70 10.98
N TYR A 188 19.27 10.85 10.81
CA TYR A 188 20.47 11.05 10.02
C TYR A 188 21.66 11.25 10.97
N TYR A 189 22.84 11.59 10.42
CA TYR A 189 24.04 11.89 11.20
C TYR A 189 23.88 13.21 12.00
N GLU A 190 24.47 13.28 13.20
CA GLU A 190 24.53 14.48 14.07
C GLU A 190 23.18 15.20 14.29
N GLU A 191 22.20 14.48 14.88
CA GLU A 191 20.87 15.00 15.27
C GLU A 191 19.96 15.51 14.14
N ALA A 192 20.40 15.41 12.89
CA ALA A 192 19.55 15.68 11.74
C ALA A 192 18.57 14.51 11.48
N THR A 193 17.47 14.80 10.77
CA THR A 193 16.52 13.78 10.31
C THR A 193 16.45 13.77 8.81
N ILE A 194 16.38 12.57 8.22
CA ILE A 194 16.24 12.36 6.77
C ILE A 194 14.91 12.94 6.31
N ASN A 195 14.94 13.79 5.28
CA ASN A 195 13.73 14.26 4.60
C ASN A 195 13.23 13.24 3.55
N MET A 196 11.99 13.41 3.09
CA MET A 196 11.38 12.46 2.14
C MET A 196 12.18 12.34 0.83
N HIS A 197 12.75 13.45 0.35
CA HIS A 197 13.55 13.46 -0.87
C HIS A 197 14.84 12.64 -0.72
N GLU A 198 15.55 12.80 0.39
CA GLU A 198 16.75 12.02 0.71
C GLU A 198 16.44 10.53 0.88
N PHE A 199 15.31 10.20 1.51
CA PHE A 199 14.85 8.83 1.65
C PHE A 199 14.66 8.15 0.29
N PHE A 200 13.88 8.75 -0.62
CA PHE A 200 13.66 8.15 -1.94
C PHE A 200 14.90 8.18 -2.82
N LYS A 201 15.71 9.24 -2.75
CA LYS A 201 17.00 9.30 -3.44
C LYS A 201 17.90 8.14 -3.04
N TYR A 202 17.98 7.81 -1.75
CA TYR A 202 18.76 6.67 -1.25
C TYR A 202 18.24 5.34 -1.81
N HIS A 203 16.92 5.14 -1.84
CA HIS A 203 16.30 3.89 -2.31
C HIS A 203 16.40 3.70 -3.82
N VAL A 204 16.30 4.79 -4.60
CA VAL A 204 16.40 4.74 -6.07
C VAL A 204 17.87 4.73 -6.54
N HIS A 205 18.82 5.04 -5.67
CA HIS A 205 20.24 5.05 -6.04
C HIS A 205 20.73 3.67 -6.48
N TYR A 206 21.29 3.60 -7.68
CA TYR A 206 21.97 2.40 -8.18
C TYR A 206 23.25 2.16 -7.39
N ARG A 207 23.46 0.91 -6.99
CA ARG A 207 24.70 0.46 -6.35
C ARG A 207 25.17 -0.80 -7.07
N LEU A 208 26.45 -0.83 -7.44
CA LEU A 208 27.04 -1.97 -8.12
C LEU A 208 26.87 -3.23 -7.26
N ASP A 209 26.48 -4.34 -7.89
CA ASP A 209 26.27 -5.66 -7.27
C ASP A 209 25.22 -5.71 -6.14
N GLN A 210 24.37 -4.69 -6.02
CA GLN A 210 23.25 -4.70 -5.09
C GLN A 210 21.92 -4.70 -5.83
N PRO A 211 21.00 -5.63 -5.52
CA PRO A 211 19.67 -5.61 -6.10
C PRO A 211 18.93 -4.34 -5.66
N ASN A 212 18.24 -3.70 -6.59
CA ASN A 212 17.42 -2.53 -6.30
C ASN A 212 16.00 -2.69 -6.87
N PRO A 213 15.01 -3.09 -6.05
CA PRO A 213 13.61 -3.24 -6.48
C PRO A 213 13.03 -1.99 -7.14
N TYR A 214 13.45 -0.78 -6.71
CA TYR A 214 13.00 0.48 -7.30
C TYR A 214 13.48 0.68 -8.74
N LEU A 215 14.44 -0.11 -9.23
CA LEU A 215 14.95 -0.04 -10.60
C LEU A 215 14.62 -1.29 -11.43
N CYS A 216 14.21 -2.40 -10.81
CA CYS A 216 14.16 -3.71 -11.46
C CYS A 216 12.76 -4.18 -11.92
N TYR A 217 11.67 -3.50 -11.58
CA TYR A 217 10.30 -3.94 -11.90
C TYR A 217 9.61 -3.14 -13.03
N GLY A 218 10.40 -2.51 -13.90
CA GLY A 218 9.91 -1.89 -15.14
C GLY A 218 8.81 -0.84 -14.88
N ARG A 219 7.59 -1.10 -15.37
CA ARG A 219 6.45 -0.18 -15.20
C ARG A 219 6.07 0.05 -13.74
N LEU A 220 6.18 -0.98 -12.89
CA LEU A 220 5.88 -0.87 -11.47
C LEU A 220 6.84 0.11 -10.77
N SER A 221 8.14 -0.03 -11.05
CA SER A 221 9.18 0.88 -10.58
C SER A 221 8.93 2.32 -11.03
N LYS A 222 8.56 2.53 -12.31
CA LYS A 222 8.23 3.87 -12.83
C LYS A 222 7.05 4.50 -12.10
N GLN A 223 5.99 3.73 -11.82
CA GLN A 223 4.85 4.22 -11.06
C GLN A 223 5.26 4.61 -9.63
N ALA A 224 5.99 3.75 -8.93
CA ALA A 224 6.44 4.03 -7.57
C ALA A 224 7.35 5.27 -7.48
N ILE A 225 8.17 5.54 -8.49
CA ILE A 225 9.01 6.75 -8.55
C ILE A 225 8.15 8.01 -8.78
N VAL A 226 7.14 7.94 -9.65
CA VAL A 226 6.22 9.06 -9.87
C VAL A 226 5.44 9.38 -8.59
N ASP A 227 4.98 8.34 -7.90
CA ASP A 227 4.30 8.47 -6.60
C ASP A 227 5.20 9.07 -5.53
N ALA A 228 6.42 8.58 -5.40
CA ALA A 228 7.42 9.14 -4.49
C ALA A 228 7.62 10.64 -4.74
N ARG A 229 7.68 11.05 -6.02
CA ARG A 229 7.79 12.46 -6.37
C ARG A 229 6.55 13.27 -5.98
N ALA A 230 5.36 12.72 -6.19
CA ALA A 230 4.12 13.38 -5.76
C ALA A 230 4.01 13.49 -4.23
N MET A 231 4.51 12.50 -3.49
CA MET A 231 4.61 12.57 -2.03
C MET A 231 5.55 13.70 -1.60
N GLU A 232 6.72 13.85 -2.24
CA GLU A 232 7.64 14.96 -1.95
C GLU A 232 6.99 16.34 -2.19
N ASP A 233 6.23 16.46 -3.29
CA ASP A 233 5.54 17.69 -3.62
C ASP A 233 4.38 17.96 -2.63
N GLU A 234 3.67 16.92 -2.15
CA GLU A 234 2.68 17.04 -1.09
C GLU A 234 3.30 17.47 0.25
N ASP A 235 4.43 16.89 0.65
CA ASP A 235 5.18 17.28 1.86
C ASP A 235 5.55 18.77 1.84
N LYS A 236 6.09 19.24 0.71
CA LYS A 236 6.43 20.67 0.50
C LYS A 236 5.21 21.59 0.51
N LEU A 237 4.08 21.15 -0.04
CA LEU A 237 2.84 21.93 -0.04
C LEU A 237 2.17 21.97 1.34
N MET A 238 2.28 20.90 2.12
CA MET A 238 1.78 20.86 3.50
C MET A 238 2.51 21.85 4.41
N PHE A 239 3.78 22.17 4.14
CA PHE A 239 4.47 23.26 4.81
C PHE A 239 3.76 24.61 4.60
N ILE A 240 3.25 24.88 3.39
CA ILE A 240 2.55 26.13 3.05
C ILE A 240 1.14 26.17 3.65
N ALA A 241 0.44 25.03 3.68
CA ALA A 241 -0.93 24.95 4.18
C ALA A 241 -1.06 25.08 5.72
N ASN A 242 0.05 24.95 6.46
CA ASN A 242 0.10 25.07 7.92
C ASN A 242 0.71 26.40 8.40
N LEU A 243 0.95 27.36 7.49
CA LEU A 243 1.25 28.77 7.78
C LEU A 243 -0.05 29.57 7.87
#